data_AF-A0A1R2CA67-F1
#
_entry.id   AF-A0A1R2CA67-F1
#
_cell.length_a   1.000
_cell.length_b   1.000
_cell.length_c   1.000
_cell.angle_alpha   90.00
_cell.angle_beta   90.00
_cell.angle_gamma   90.00
#
_symmetry.space_group_name_H-M   'P 1'
#
loop_
_entity.id
_entity.type
_entity.pdbx_description
1 polymer ?
#
loop_
_entity_poly.entity_id
_entity_poly.type
_entity_poly.pdbx_seq_one_letter_code
_entity_poly.pdbx_strand_id
1 'polypeptide(L)'
;MNQLVSSDIKLKSFLLLKKFSESLNTYAQTDENMLKKILDIYLIMKMNDFEFTFWVLILEKFLADNTIQSIQKLIKYCAYAAKALTNTDIGLLDTELEEKYPGFYIKSHKWIKKYQKYTLSTPQDINKKYNELSLSIQYENKDFYINYGKIVEELVINWVKVKEHAQSLRPENIDI
;
A
#
# COMPACT_ATOMS: atom_id res chain seq x y z
N MET A 1 16.39 2.52 24.44
CA MET A 1 15.48 2.41 23.27
C MET A 1 16.29 1.97 22.07
N ASN A 2 15.72 1.17 21.16
CA ASN A 2 16.33 0.58 19.95
C ASN A 2 16.75 -0.89 20.06
N GLN A 3 15.78 -1.78 20.25
CA GLN A 3 15.84 -3.15 19.74
C GLN A 3 14.44 -3.55 19.30
N LEU A 4 14.07 -3.19 18.08
CA LEU A 4 12.89 -3.68 17.36
C LEU A 4 12.94 -3.22 15.89
N VAL A 5 14.12 -3.31 15.27
CA VAL A 5 14.21 -3.40 13.81
C VAL A 5 14.41 -4.89 13.58
N SER A 6 13.35 -5.61 13.19
CA SER A 6 13.56 -6.95 12.66
C SER A 6 14.51 -6.83 11.47
N SER A 7 15.33 -7.85 11.22
CA SER A 7 16.33 -7.87 10.14
C SER A 7 15.78 -7.54 8.74
N ASP A 8 14.46 -7.49 8.58
CA ASP A 8 13.77 -7.51 7.30
C ASP A 8 13.16 -6.14 6.90
N ILE A 9 13.20 -5.14 7.79
CA ILE A 9 12.67 -3.80 7.49
C ILE A 9 13.81 -2.80 7.40
N LYS A 10 13.93 -2.13 6.25
CA LYS A 10 14.85 -1.00 6.08
C LYS A 10 14.44 0.12 7.03
N LEU A 11 15.43 0.75 7.68
CA LEU A 11 15.20 1.86 8.62
C LEU A 11 14.30 2.97 8.04
N LYS A 12 14.44 3.29 6.74
CA LYS A 12 13.58 4.24 6.04
C LYS A 12 12.11 3.81 6.06
N SER A 13 11.82 2.57 5.69
CA SER A 13 10.47 2.01 5.69
C SER A 13 9.88 2.03 7.10
N PHE A 14 10.68 1.70 8.12
CA PHE A 14 10.27 1.83 9.53
C PHE A 14 9.89 3.27 9.91
N LEU A 15 10.68 4.26 9.52
CA LEU A 15 10.39 5.67 9.78
C LEU A 15 9.11 6.14 9.07
N LEU A 16 8.88 5.70 7.83
CA LEU A 16 7.63 5.96 7.08
C LEU A 16 6.42 5.35 7.79
N LEU A 17 6.53 4.10 8.24
CA LEU A 17 5.49 3.39 8.99
C LEU A 17 5.17 4.10 10.31
N LYS A 18 6.21 4.53 11.04
CA LYS A 18 6.08 5.30 12.28
C LYS A 18 5.31 6.59 12.04
N LYS A 19 5.70 7.38 11.03
CA LYS A 19 5.03 8.66 10.76
C LYS A 19 3.57 8.47 10.41
N PHE A 20 3.28 7.51 9.55
CA PHE A 20 1.90 7.18 9.18
C PHE A 20 1.07 6.72 10.38
N SER A 21 1.65 5.95 11.30
CA SER A 21 0.98 5.51 12.51
C SER A 21 0.60 6.68 13.44
N GLU A 22 1.45 7.70 13.54
CA GLU A 22 1.18 8.90 14.32
C GLU A 22 0.01 9.68 13.71
N SER A 23 -0.01 9.85 12.39
CA SER A 23 -1.14 10.47 11.68
C SER A 23 -2.45 9.69 11.89
N LEU A 24 -2.39 8.36 11.86
CA LEU A 24 -3.57 7.50 12.05
C LEU A 24 -4.13 7.51 13.46
N ASN A 25 -3.29 7.64 14.49
CA ASN A 25 -3.76 7.75 15.88
C ASN A 25 -4.68 8.95 16.09
N THR A 26 -4.45 10.04 15.35
CA THR A 26 -5.34 11.22 15.32
C THR A 26 -6.75 10.89 14.85
N TYR A 27 -6.90 9.91 13.93
CA TYR A 27 -8.20 9.48 13.40
C TYR A 27 -8.86 8.37 14.22
N ALA A 28 -8.05 7.50 14.85
CA ALA A 28 -8.56 6.28 15.46
C ALA A 28 -9.08 6.47 16.90
N GLN A 29 -8.62 7.49 17.64
CA GLN A 29 -8.95 7.69 19.07
C GLN A 29 -8.81 6.40 19.91
N THR A 30 -7.89 5.50 19.53
CA THR A 30 -7.71 4.20 20.20
C THR A 30 -6.40 4.13 20.94
N ASP A 31 -6.39 3.50 22.13
CA ASP A 31 -5.19 3.17 22.91
C ASP A 31 -4.35 2.01 22.32
N GLU A 32 -4.77 1.43 21.19
CA GLU A 32 -4.05 0.34 20.55
C GLU A 32 -2.77 0.82 19.86
N ASN A 33 -1.68 0.04 19.97
CA ASN A 33 -0.40 0.33 19.31
C ASN A 33 -0.54 0.19 17.77
N MET A 34 -0.95 1.27 17.12
CA MET A 34 -1.20 1.35 15.69
C MET A 34 0.06 1.08 14.86
N LEU A 35 1.23 1.53 15.34
CA LEU A 35 2.51 1.27 14.70
C LEU A 35 2.75 -0.23 14.55
N LYS A 36 2.54 -1.00 15.63
CA LYS A 36 2.70 -2.46 15.57
C LYS A 36 1.77 -3.09 14.54
N LYS A 37 0.51 -2.66 14.47
CA LYS A 37 -0.47 -3.19 13.50
C LYS A 37 -0.09 -2.89 12.05
N ILE A 38 0.33 -1.67 11.77
CA ILE A 38 0.75 -1.27 10.43
C ILE A 38 2.01 -2.05 10.06
N LEU A 39 2.95 -2.21 10.98
CA LEU A 39 4.19 -2.98 10.78
C LEU A 39 3.90 -4.47 10.52
N ASP A 40 3.01 -5.09 11.29
CA ASP A 40 2.59 -6.48 11.06
C ASP A 40 1.98 -6.65 9.67
N ILE A 41 1.14 -5.70 9.23
CA ILE A 41 0.49 -5.77 7.91
C ILE A 41 1.49 -5.51 6.78
N TYR A 42 2.40 -4.55 6.94
CA TYR A 42 3.48 -4.29 6.00
C TYR A 42 4.33 -5.55 5.76
N LEU A 43 4.70 -6.25 6.84
CA LEU A 43 5.45 -7.50 6.78
C LEU A 43 4.65 -8.65 6.15
N ILE A 44 3.41 -8.86 6.58
CA ILE A 44 2.54 -9.92 6.03
C ILE A 44 2.32 -9.70 4.54
N MET A 45 2.10 -8.46 4.11
CA MET A 45 1.90 -8.12 2.70
C MET A 45 3.19 -8.06 1.89
N LYS A 46 4.36 -8.28 2.54
CA LYS A 46 5.70 -8.21 1.94
C LYS A 46 5.86 -6.92 1.12
N MET A 47 5.54 -5.80 1.75
CA MET A 47 5.42 -4.52 1.06
C MET A 47 6.77 -3.88 0.77
N ASN A 48 6.87 -3.20 -0.37
CA ASN A 48 7.91 -2.22 -0.62
C ASN A 48 7.42 -0.78 -0.32
N ASP A 49 8.33 0.19 -0.38
CA ASP A 49 8.03 1.60 -0.09
C ASP A 49 6.96 2.20 -1.02
N PHE A 50 6.93 1.80 -2.29
CA PHE A 50 5.94 2.28 -3.26
C PHE A 50 4.54 1.74 -2.94
N GLU A 51 4.42 0.44 -2.70
CA GLU A 51 3.19 -0.22 -2.28
C GLU A 51 2.66 0.36 -0.98
N PHE A 52 3.56 0.59 0.00
CA PHE A 52 3.20 1.23 1.26
C PHE A 52 2.66 2.65 1.05
N THR A 53 3.30 3.43 0.18
CA THR A 53 2.83 4.79 -0.12
C THR A 53 1.47 4.79 -0.79
N PHE A 54 1.25 3.87 -1.72
CA PHE A 54 -0.05 3.73 -2.35
C PHE A 54 -1.12 3.28 -1.35
N TRP A 55 -0.77 2.37 -0.44
CA TRP A 55 -1.63 1.98 0.67
C TRP A 55 -2.03 3.18 1.54
N VAL A 56 -1.08 4.03 1.94
CA VAL A 56 -1.35 5.26 2.69
C VAL A 56 -2.38 6.13 1.95
N LEU A 57 -2.19 6.36 0.64
CA LEU A 57 -3.12 7.15 -0.17
C LEU A 57 -4.53 6.58 -0.19
N ILE A 58 -4.68 5.26 -0.38
CA ILE A 58 -5.99 4.62 -0.38
C ILE A 58 -6.66 4.83 0.98
N LEU A 59 -5.93 4.63 2.08
CA LEU A 59 -6.47 4.74 3.42
C LEU A 59 -6.91 6.18 3.74
N GLU A 60 -6.10 7.18 3.40
CA GLU A 60 -6.45 8.59 3.62
C GLU A 60 -7.72 9.00 2.87
N LYS A 61 -7.87 8.55 1.62
CA LYS A 61 -9.09 8.79 0.84
C LYS A 61 -10.34 8.19 1.49
N PHE A 62 -10.20 7.04 2.16
CA PHE A 62 -11.28 6.43 2.93
C PHE A 62 -11.62 7.19 4.22
N LEU A 63 -10.58 7.64 4.94
CA LEU A 63 -10.75 8.36 6.19
C LEU A 63 -11.37 9.75 5.96
N ALA A 64 -11.00 10.42 4.87
CA ALA A 64 -11.58 11.70 4.48
C ALA A 64 -13.10 11.63 4.17
N ASP A 65 -13.59 10.48 3.70
CA ASP A 65 -15.00 10.27 3.34
C ASP A 65 -15.87 9.81 4.54
N ASN A 66 -15.35 9.92 5.78
CA ASN A 66 -16.04 9.60 7.05
C ASN A 66 -16.78 8.24 7.05
N THR A 67 -16.20 7.21 6.43
CA THR A 67 -16.86 5.91 6.29
C THR A 67 -17.00 5.17 7.63
N ILE A 68 -18.12 4.48 7.85
CA ILE A 68 -18.44 3.74 9.10
C ILE A 68 -17.68 2.39 9.21
N GLN A 69 -16.58 2.21 8.47
CA GLN A 69 -15.83 0.95 8.51
C GLN A 69 -14.83 0.93 9.66
N SER A 70 -14.71 -0.23 10.30
CA SER A 70 -13.65 -0.49 11.28
C SER A 70 -12.27 -0.18 10.67
N ILE A 71 -11.49 0.65 11.37
CA ILE A 71 -10.12 1.02 10.97
C ILE A 71 -9.24 -0.20 10.73
N GLN A 72 -9.39 -1.26 11.54
CA GLN A 72 -8.62 -2.49 11.40
C GLN A 72 -8.91 -3.22 10.06
N LYS A 73 -10.17 -3.17 9.62
CA LYS A 73 -10.58 -3.74 8.33
C LYS A 73 -10.05 -2.90 7.17
N LEU A 74 -10.14 -1.57 7.29
CA LEU A 74 -9.62 -0.64 6.29
C LEU A 74 -8.12 -0.81 6.10
N ILE A 75 -7.35 -0.82 7.19
CA ILE A 75 -5.89 -0.99 7.17
C ILE A 75 -5.51 -2.26 6.37
N LYS A 76 -6.13 -3.41 6.64
CA LYS A 76 -5.84 -4.67 5.92
C LYS A 76 -6.24 -4.64 4.45
N TYR A 77 -7.45 -4.17 4.15
CA TYR A 77 -7.97 -4.23 2.78
C TYR A 77 -7.39 -3.16 1.87
N CYS A 78 -7.09 -1.97 2.39
CA CYS A 78 -6.31 -0.97 1.65
C CYS A 78 -4.90 -1.48 1.36
N ALA A 79 -4.27 -2.18 2.31
CA ALA A 79 -2.94 -2.75 2.11
C ALA A 79 -2.95 -3.80 0.99
N TYR A 80 -3.91 -4.72 1.05
CA TYR A 80 -4.10 -5.72 0.01
C TYR A 80 -4.39 -5.08 -1.35
N ALA A 81 -5.25 -4.05 -1.40
CA ALA A 81 -5.54 -3.32 -2.62
C ALA A 81 -4.29 -2.70 -3.24
N ALA A 82 -3.45 -2.05 -2.44
CA ALA A 82 -2.20 -1.48 -2.93
C ALA A 82 -1.27 -2.57 -3.49
N LYS A 83 -1.16 -3.71 -2.81
CA LYS A 83 -0.33 -4.85 -3.27
C LYS A 83 -0.85 -5.45 -4.57
N ALA A 84 -2.13 -5.77 -4.64
CA ALA A 84 -2.76 -6.39 -5.79
C ALA A 84 -2.77 -5.50 -7.04
N LEU A 85 -2.88 -4.18 -6.87
CA LEU A 85 -2.95 -3.24 -7.99
C LEU A 85 -1.58 -2.82 -8.54
N THR A 86 -0.49 -3.17 -7.85
CA THR A 86 0.88 -2.79 -8.24
C THR A 86 1.74 -3.97 -8.69
N ASN A 87 1.23 -5.20 -8.54
CA ASN A 87 1.92 -6.42 -8.94
C ASN A 87 1.06 -7.20 -9.93
N THR A 88 1.72 -7.89 -10.87
CA THR A 88 1.04 -8.75 -11.86
C THR A 88 0.68 -10.11 -11.31
N ASP A 89 1.45 -10.60 -10.33
CA ASP A 89 1.23 -11.89 -9.68
C ASP A 89 1.42 -11.74 -8.17
N ILE A 90 0.39 -12.10 -7.43
CA ILE A 90 0.38 -12.16 -5.96
C ILE A 90 -0.11 -13.52 -5.45
N GLY A 91 -0.15 -14.56 -6.29
CA GLY A 91 -0.81 -15.84 -5.97
C GLY A 91 -0.25 -16.55 -4.73
N LEU A 92 1.07 -16.46 -4.50
CA LEU A 92 1.67 -16.97 -3.27
C LEU A 92 1.18 -16.21 -2.03
N LEU A 93 1.08 -14.88 -2.11
CA LEU A 93 0.55 -14.07 -1.02
C LEU A 93 -0.94 -14.36 -0.80
N ASP A 94 -1.72 -14.52 -1.87
CA ASP A 94 -3.13 -14.90 -1.78
C ASP A 94 -3.32 -16.23 -1.05
N THR A 95 -2.48 -17.21 -1.36
CA THR A 95 -2.48 -18.52 -0.70
C THR A 95 -2.15 -18.38 0.79
N GLU A 96 -1.07 -17.68 1.14
CA GLU A 96 -0.67 -17.44 2.53
C GLU A 96 -1.77 -16.70 3.33
N LEU A 97 -2.42 -15.71 2.70
CA LEU A 97 -3.49 -14.93 3.33
C LEU A 97 -4.77 -15.74 3.51
N GLU A 98 -5.12 -16.59 2.54
CA GLU A 98 -6.31 -17.44 2.62
C GLU A 98 -6.15 -18.53 3.69
N GLU A 99 -4.96 -19.12 3.83
CA GLU A 99 -4.64 -20.06 4.92
C GLU A 99 -4.74 -19.38 6.29
N LYS A 100 -4.20 -18.16 6.42
CA LYS A 100 -4.19 -17.41 7.69
C LYS A 100 -5.56 -16.82 8.02
N TYR A 101 -6.34 -16.46 7.01
CA TYR A 101 -7.62 -15.77 7.13
C TYR A 101 -8.64 -16.36 6.14
N PRO A 102 -9.38 -17.42 6.50
CA PRO A 102 -10.32 -18.04 5.58
C PRO A 102 -11.36 -17.08 4.95
N GLY A 103 -11.47 -17.15 3.63
CA GLY A 103 -12.28 -16.30 2.78
C GLY A 103 -11.70 -14.91 2.54
N PHE A 104 -10.43 -14.66 2.85
CA PHE A 104 -9.79 -13.36 2.67
C PHE A 104 -9.82 -12.93 1.20
N TYR A 105 -9.42 -13.81 0.29
CA TYR A 105 -9.34 -13.52 -1.14
C TYR A 105 -10.67 -13.01 -1.70
N ILE A 106 -11.76 -13.74 -1.43
CA ILE A 106 -13.10 -13.38 -1.92
C ILE A 106 -13.58 -12.07 -1.29
N LYS A 107 -13.35 -11.88 0.02
CA LYS A 107 -13.80 -10.68 0.74
C LYS A 107 -13.02 -9.44 0.30
N SER A 108 -11.70 -9.56 0.12
CA SER A 108 -10.83 -8.45 -0.29
C SER A 108 -11.11 -8.03 -1.73
N HIS A 109 -11.28 -8.97 -2.67
CA HIS A 109 -11.67 -8.68 -4.05
C HIS A 109 -13.01 -7.98 -4.15
N LYS A 110 -14.03 -8.48 -3.44
CA LYS A 110 -15.34 -7.82 -3.37
C LYS A 110 -15.23 -6.40 -2.80
N TRP A 111 -14.38 -6.22 -1.79
CA TRP A 111 -14.13 -4.92 -1.20
C TRP A 111 -13.46 -3.96 -2.18
N ILE A 112 -12.40 -4.37 -2.88
CA ILE A 112 -11.71 -3.55 -3.89
C ILE A 112 -12.70 -3.11 -4.98
N LYS A 113 -13.49 -4.05 -5.50
CA LYS A 113 -14.50 -3.75 -6.53
C LYS A 113 -15.55 -2.74 -6.04
N LYS A 114 -16.05 -2.91 -4.80
CA LYS A 114 -17.03 -1.99 -4.21
C LYS A 114 -16.47 -0.58 -4.02
N TYR A 115 -15.17 -0.48 -3.76
CA TYR A 115 -14.52 0.75 -3.33
C TYR A 115 -13.44 1.25 -4.28
N GLN A 116 -13.58 0.88 -5.57
CA GLN A 116 -12.62 1.17 -6.62
C GLN A 116 -12.27 2.67 -6.69
N LYS A 117 -13.24 3.57 -6.42
CA LYS A 117 -13.01 5.03 -6.43
C LYS A 117 -11.84 5.49 -5.56
N TYR A 118 -11.59 4.85 -4.42
CA TYR A 118 -10.49 5.22 -3.53
C TYR A 118 -9.14 4.61 -3.96
N THR A 119 -9.17 3.59 -4.82
CA THR A 119 -7.97 2.98 -5.40
C THR A 119 -7.47 3.72 -6.64
N LEU A 120 -8.26 4.63 -7.19
CA LEU A 120 -7.85 5.48 -8.31
C LEU A 120 -6.81 6.50 -7.83
N SER A 121 -5.53 6.26 -8.16
CA SER A 121 -4.43 7.21 -7.93
C SER A 121 -3.50 7.19 -9.14
N THR A 122 -2.96 8.35 -9.49
CA THR A 122 -1.95 8.46 -10.55
C THR A 122 -0.56 8.19 -9.98
N PRO A 123 0.43 7.79 -10.80
CA PRO A 123 1.82 7.71 -10.37
C PRO A 123 2.33 9.03 -9.76
N GLN A 124 1.85 10.17 -10.27
CA GLN A 124 2.16 11.50 -9.74
C GLN A 124 1.62 11.69 -8.33
N ASP A 125 0.40 11.22 -8.03
CA ASP A 125 -0.16 11.26 -6.68
C ASP A 125 0.67 10.43 -5.71
N ILE A 126 1.07 9.23 -6.12
CA ILE A 126 1.89 8.33 -5.29
C ILE A 126 3.26 8.95 -5.04
N ASN A 127 3.92 9.50 -6.06
CA ASN A 127 5.20 10.17 -5.90
C ASN A 127 5.09 11.42 -4.99
N LYS A 128 4.03 12.22 -5.15
CA LYS A 128 3.77 13.37 -4.28
C LYS A 128 3.65 12.93 -2.82
N LYS A 129 2.89 11.87 -2.55
CA LYS A 129 2.72 11.36 -1.18
C LYS A 129 4.00 10.77 -0.61
N TYR A 130 4.78 10.05 -1.41
CA TYR A 130 6.07 9.53 -0.97
C TYR A 130 7.01 10.65 -0.54
N ASN A 131 7.07 11.73 -1.32
CA ASN A 131 7.89 12.90 -1.02
C ASN A 131 7.40 13.61 0.24
N GLU A 132 6.08 13.76 0.42
CA GLU A 132 5.49 14.31 1.65
C GLU A 132 5.93 13.51 2.88
N LEU A 133 5.76 12.18 2.84
CA LEU A 133 6.16 11.29 3.93
C LEU A 133 7.68 11.34 4.17
N SER A 134 8.48 11.34 3.09
CA SER A 134 9.94 11.37 3.17
C SER A 134 10.50 12.70 3.68
N LEU A 135 9.96 13.83 3.23
CA LEU A 135 10.36 15.17 3.69
C LEU A 135 10.08 15.33 5.19
N SER A 136 8.94 14.83 5.66
CA SER A 136 8.62 14.85 7.08
C SER A 136 9.65 14.09 7.93
N ILE A 137 10.24 13.02 7.39
CA ILE A 137 11.34 12.29 8.02
C ILE A 137 12.66 13.05 7.90
N GLN A 138 12.93 13.75 6.78
CA GLN A 138 14.16 14.52 6.59
C GLN A 138 14.31 15.68 7.59
N TYR A 139 13.21 16.33 7.97
CA TYR A 139 13.22 17.34 9.02
C TYR A 139 13.67 16.75 10.37
N GLU A 140 13.49 15.44 10.57
CA GLU A 140 13.88 14.72 11.78
C GLU A 140 15.23 13.99 11.62
N ASN A 141 15.66 13.62 10.40
CA ASN A 141 16.89 12.88 10.09
C ASN A 141 17.45 13.13 8.66
N LYS A 142 18.57 13.86 8.53
CA LYS A 142 19.12 14.34 7.23
C LYS A 142 19.71 13.25 6.31
N ASP A 143 20.14 12.10 6.83
CA ASP A 143 20.95 11.12 6.09
C ASP A 143 20.15 10.11 5.23
N PHE A 144 18.81 10.17 5.22
CA PHE A 144 17.96 9.10 4.65
C PHE A 144 17.22 9.47 3.35
N TYR A 145 17.60 10.56 2.70
CA TYR A 145 16.97 11.00 1.44
C TYR A 145 17.48 10.20 0.24
N ILE A 146 16.54 9.70 -0.58
CA ILE A 146 16.84 9.09 -1.88
C ILE A 146 15.93 9.78 -2.90
N ASN A 147 16.50 10.26 -4.00
CA ASN A 147 15.77 10.90 -5.09
C ASN A 147 15.11 9.85 -6.00
N TYR A 148 13.81 9.65 -5.80
CA TYR A 148 13.03 8.60 -6.47
C TYR A 148 12.53 8.97 -7.88
N GLY A 149 12.96 10.09 -8.49
CA GLY A 149 12.62 10.40 -9.89
C GLY A 149 12.94 9.25 -10.85
N LYS A 150 14.05 8.55 -10.60
CA LYS A 150 14.48 7.36 -11.36
C LYS A 150 13.61 6.12 -11.13
N ILE A 151 13.06 5.96 -9.93
CA ILE A 151 12.20 4.82 -9.59
C ILE A 151 10.78 5.03 -10.09
N VAL A 152 10.32 6.29 -10.13
CA VAL A 152 9.07 6.66 -10.82
C VAL A 152 9.15 6.34 -12.31
N GLU A 153 10.28 6.59 -12.96
CA GLU A 153 10.52 6.17 -14.35
C GLU A 153 10.34 4.65 -14.52
N GLU A 154 11.00 3.84 -13.68
CA GLU A 154 10.91 2.38 -13.74
C GLU A 154 9.49 1.85 -13.51
N LEU A 155 8.75 2.47 -12.59
CA LEU A 155 7.36 2.11 -12.30
C LEU A 155 6.40 2.51 -13.41
N VAL A 156 6.58 3.67 -14.05
CA VAL A 156 5.80 4.08 -15.22
C VAL A 156 6.04 3.11 -16.38
N ILE A 157 7.31 2.73 -16.62
CA ILE A 157 7.68 1.75 -17.64
C ILE A 157 6.96 0.42 -17.38
N ASN A 158 6.98 -0.07 -16.13
CA ASN A 158 6.33 -1.33 -15.78
C ASN A 158 4.80 -1.23 -15.86
N TRP A 159 4.20 -0.12 -15.44
CA TRP A 159 2.75 0.08 -15.53
C TRP A 159 2.25 0.12 -16.98
N VAL A 160 3.01 0.76 -17.87
CA VAL A 160 2.73 0.76 -19.32
C VAL A 160 2.78 -0.67 -19.87
N LYS A 161 3.83 -1.44 -19.56
CA LYS A 161 3.96 -2.85 -19.98
C LYS A 161 2.80 -3.71 -19.50
N VAL A 162 2.34 -3.52 -18.27
CA VAL A 162 1.20 -4.26 -17.70
C VAL A 162 -0.10 -3.90 -18.41
N LYS A 163 -0.31 -2.61 -18.72
CA LYS A 163 -1.47 -2.15 -19.50
C LYS A 163 -1.47 -2.70 -20.92
N GLU A 164 -0.33 -2.69 -21.59
CA GLU A 164 -0.17 -3.23 -22.95
C GLU A 164 -0.40 -4.75 -22.97
N HIS A 165 0.12 -5.47 -21.97
CA HIS A 165 -0.10 -6.91 -21.85
C HIS A 165 -1.57 -7.25 -21.60
N ALA A 166 -2.25 -6.50 -20.72
CA ALA A 166 -3.68 -6.64 -20.47
C ALA A 166 -4.57 -6.29 -21.70
N GLN A 167 -4.08 -5.46 -22.62
CA GLN A 167 -4.74 -5.17 -23.89
C GLN A 167 -4.46 -6.26 -24.96
N SER A 168 -3.26 -6.85 -24.98
CA SER A 168 -2.89 -7.94 -25.89
C SER A 168 -3.65 -9.26 -25.63
N LEU A 169 -4.23 -9.42 -24.45
CA LEU A 169 -5.04 -10.57 -24.04
C LEU A 169 -6.54 -10.39 -24.34
N ARG A 170 -6.93 -9.31 -25.04
CA ARG A 170 -8.29 -9.21 -25.59
C ARG A 170 -8.42 -10.19 -26.76
N PRO A 171 -9.44 -11.07 -26.78
CA PRO A 171 -9.67 -11.95 -27.92
C PRO A 171 -10.26 -11.12 -29.06
N GLU A 172 -9.39 -10.51 -29.86
CA GLU A 172 -9.76 -9.96 -31.16
C GLU A 172 -9.31 -10.95 -32.23
N ASN A 173 -10.30 -11.76 -32.65
CA ASN A 173 -10.50 -12.39 -33.96
C ASN A 173 -11.09 -13.80 -33.80
N ILE A 174 -12.32 -13.88 -33.27
CA ILE A 174 -13.25 -14.91 -33.72
C ILE A 174 -14.12 -14.21 -34.77
N ASP A 175 -13.70 -14.30 -36.03
CA ASP A 175 -14.60 -14.05 -37.15
C ASP A 175 -15.74 -15.07 -37.07
N ILE A 176 -16.98 -14.58 -37.01
CA ILE A 176 -18.22 -15.36 -37.15
C ILE A 176 -18.52 -15.53 -38.65
#